data_AF-A0A1G6WPU2-F1
#
_entry.id   AF-A0A1G6WPU2-F1
#
_cell.length_a   1.000
_cell.length_b   1.000
_cell.length_c   1.000
_cell.angle_alpha   90.00
_cell.angle_beta   90.00
_cell.angle_gamma   90.00
#
_symmetry.space_group_name_H-M   'P 1'
#
loop_
_entity.id
_entity.type
_entity.pdbx_description
1 polymer ?
#
loop_
_entity_poly.entity_id
_entity_poly.type
_entity_poly.pdbx_seq_one_letter_code
_entity_poly.pdbx_strand_id
1 'polypeptide(L)'
;MAQERVFDPEAIEEYRLFLLGLIDTLENQVVPVLGTGTLSRAPAFGTAPGAAENAAGRYQEFHAATWRNLQYLRGTLHGMEASLAEAAVGGGEADDEATTAFAAATTEVDGGTEGGTVLGGALSDGTVIVDGSAAEGGSATVFEA
;
A
#
# COMPACT_ATOMS: atom_id res chain seq x y z
N MET A 1 22.19 -12.64 -8.99
CA MET A 1 21.11 -13.44 -8.37
C MET A 1 20.00 -12.47 -8.00
N ALA A 2 18.97 -12.33 -8.83
CA ALA A 2 17.80 -11.53 -8.47
C ALA A 2 16.89 -12.44 -7.63
N GLN A 3 16.63 -12.05 -6.38
CA GLN A 3 15.70 -12.78 -5.52
C GLN A 3 14.29 -12.39 -5.93
N GLU A 4 13.46 -13.37 -6.23
CA GLU A 4 12.04 -13.18 -6.55
C GLU A 4 11.32 -12.60 -5.34
N ARG A 5 10.59 -11.50 -5.55
CA ARG A 5 9.77 -10.87 -4.51
C ARG A 5 8.39 -11.50 -4.57
N VAL A 6 8.10 -12.36 -3.59
CA VAL A 6 6.78 -12.98 -3.43
C VAL A 6 6.00 -12.21 -2.38
N PHE A 7 4.73 -11.93 -2.66
CA PHE A 7 3.81 -11.30 -1.72
C PHE A 7 3.39 -12.30 -0.65
N ASP A 8 3.54 -11.92 0.62
CA ASP A 8 3.16 -12.75 1.77
C ASP A 8 1.99 -12.08 2.52
N PRO A 9 0.75 -12.52 2.31
CA PRO A 9 -0.42 -11.94 2.96
C PRO A 9 -0.50 -12.27 4.45
N GLU A 10 0.04 -13.41 4.89
CA GLU A 10 0.02 -13.82 6.30
C GLU A 10 0.92 -12.91 7.14
N ALA A 11 2.12 -12.62 6.63
CA ALA A 11 3.05 -11.71 7.28
C ALA A 11 2.47 -10.28 7.42
N ILE A 12 1.69 -9.81 6.44
CA ILE A 12 1.02 -8.51 6.52
C ILE A 12 -0.03 -8.52 7.63
N GLU A 13 -0.85 -9.57 7.71
CA GLU A 13 -1.90 -9.64 8.73
C GLU A 13 -1.32 -9.76 10.14
N GLU A 14 -0.27 -10.54 10.35
CA GLU A 14 0.42 -10.61 11.65
C GLU A 14 0.94 -9.23 12.07
N TYR A 15 1.57 -8.50 11.15
CA TYR A 15 2.07 -7.16 11.44
C TYR A 15 0.94 -6.15 11.71
N ARG A 16 -0.20 -6.26 11.02
CA ARG A 16 -1.39 -5.45 11.31
C ARG A 16 -1.93 -5.70 12.73
N LEU A 17 -2.07 -6.96 13.14
CA LEU A 17 -2.50 -7.31 14.50
C LEU A 17 -1.54 -6.76 15.55
N PHE A 18 -0.23 -6.82 15.29
CA PHE A 18 0.77 -6.20 16.15
C PHE A 18 0.60 -4.68 16.25
N LEU A 19 0.38 -3.98 15.14
CA LEU A 19 0.12 -2.54 15.13
C LEU A 19 -1.14 -2.17 15.91
N LEU A 20 -2.22 -2.94 15.76
CA LEU A 20 -3.46 -2.73 16.53
C LEU A 20 -3.23 -2.87 18.03
N GLY A 21 -2.43 -3.84 18.48
CA GLY A 21 -2.03 -3.97 19.89
C GLY A 21 -1.20 -2.79 20.41
N LEU A 22 -0.30 -2.25 19.57
CA LEU A 22 0.45 -1.04 19.90
C LEU A 22 -0.44 0.20 19.99
N ILE A 23 -1.39 0.36 19.06
CA ILE A 23 -2.37 1.45 19.07
C ILE A 23 -3.22 1.37 20.33
N ASP A 24 -3.73 0.18 20.67
CA ASP A 24 -4.51 -0.04 21.89
C ASP A 24 -3.72 0.37 23.15
N THR A 25 -2.47 -0.08 23.25
CA THR A 25 -1.59 0.29 24.37
C THR A 25 -1.37 1.80 24.45
N LEU A 26 -1.09 2.44 23.31
CA LEU A 26 -0.88 3.88 23.25
C LEU A 26 -2.12 4.65 23.67
N GLU A 27 -3.30 4.31 23.14
CA GLU A 27 -4.54 5.03 23.35
C GLU A 27 -5.17 4.79 24.73
N ASN A 28 -5.08 3.56 25.23
CA ASN A 28 -5.77 3.16 26.46
C ASN A 28 -4.86 3.21 27.70
N GLN A 29 -3.54 3.19 27.53
CA GLN A 29 -2.61 3.19 28.67
C GLN A 29 -1.75 4.46 28.72
N VAL A 30 -1.19 4.92 27.60
CA VAL A 30 -0.19 6.01 27.61
C VAL A 30 -0.84 7.39 27.48
N VAL A 31 -1.68 7.61 26.46
CA VAL A 31 -2.37 8.89 26.22
C VAL A 31 -3.17 9.37 27.44
N PRO A 32 -3.91 8.51 28.16
CA PRO A 32 -4.68 8.95 29.33
C PRO A 32 -3.80 9.49 30.45
N VAL A 33 -2.58 8.98 30.62
CA VAL A 33 -1.66 9.44 31.68
C VAL A 33 -1.33 10.93 31.53
N LEU A 34 -1.11 11.40 30.30
CA LEU A 34 -0.85 12.82 30.02
C LEU A 34 -2.13 13.65 29.86
N GLY A 35 -3.20 13.08 29.33
CA GLY A 35 -4.43 13.82 29.03
C GLY A 35 -5.29 14.08 30.26
N THR A 36 -5.53 13.03 31.06
CA THR A 36 -6.47 13.08 32.20
C THR A 36 -5.90 12.49 33.49
N GLY A 37 -4.75 11.83 33.41
CA GLY A 37 -4.13 11.09 34.49
C GLY A 37 -3.16 11.92 35.33
N THR A 38 -2.20 11.22 35.94
CA THR A 38 -1.26 11.78 36.92
C THR A 38 -0.35 12.87 36.35
N LEU A 39 -0.08 12.85 35.04
CA LEU A 39 0.74 13.84 34.36
C LEU A 39 -0.09 14.88 33.61
N SER A 40 -1.40 14.98 33.87
CA SER A 40 -2.24 16.04 33.29
C SER A 40 -2.01 17.40 33.92
N ARG A 41 -1.38 17.46 35.11
CA ARG A 41 -1.17 18.68 35.87
C ARG A 41 0.27 18.79 36.36
N ALA A 42 0.73 20.04 36.46
CA ALA A 42 2.03 20.35 37.03
C ALA A 42 2.17 19.76 38.45
N PRO A 43 3.29 19.06 38.73
CA PRO A 43 3.65 18.65 40.08
C PRO A 43 3.79 19.84 41.03
N ALA A 44 3.66 19.58 42.33
CA ALA A 44 3.96 20.58 43.35
C ALA A 44 5.48 20.80 43.43
N PHE A 45 5.99 21.88 42.82
CA PHE A 45 7.43 22.18 42.73
C PHE A 45 8.07 22.74 44.01
N GLY A 46 7.42 22.58 45.17
CA GLY A 46 7.90 23.09 46.45
C GLY A 46 7.95 24.62 46.52
N THR A 47 8.50 25.15 47.62
CA THR A 47 8.55 26.60 47.91
C THR A 47 9.97 27.18 47.90
N ALA A 48 10.93 26.43 47.39
CA ALA A 48 12.29 26.94 47.26
C ALA A 48 12.29 28.15 46.30
N PRO A 49 13.02 29.23 46.62
CA PRO A 49 13.09 30.41 45.74
C PRO A 49 13.50 30.01 44.32
N GLY A 50 12.75 30.43 43.30
CA GLY A 50 13.02 30.10 41.90
C GLY A 50 12.48 28.75 41.43
N ALA A 51 11.99 27.89 42.33
CA ALA A 51 11.47 26.57 41.97
C ALA A 51 10.13 26.67 41.24
N ALA A 52 9.20 27.49 41.75
CA ALA A 52 7.91 27.70 41.10
C ALA A 52 8.06 28.50 39.79
N GLU A 53 8.90 29.55 39.77
CA GLU A 53 9.06 30.41 38.59
C GLU A 53 9.67 29.67 37.39
N ASN A 54 10.61 28.73 37.61
CA ASN A 54 11.28 28.03 36.51
C ASN A 54 10.71 26.63 36.22
N ALA A 55 10.34 25.86 37.24
CA ALA A 55 9.94 24.46 37.02
C ALA A 55 8.56 24.33 36.38
N ALA A 56 7.62 25.24 36.72
CA ALA A 56 6.28 25.22 36.15
C ALA A 56 6.29 25.46 34.63
N GLY A 57 7.03 26.47 34.16
CA GLY A 57 7.16 26.76 32.73
C GLY A 57 7.83 25.62 31.96
N ARG A 58 8.94 25.09 32.48
CA ARG A 58 9.64 23.95 31.86
C ARG A 58 8.79 22.69 31.80
N TYR A 59 7.98 22.44 32.82
CA TYR A 59 7.05 21.32 32.82
C TYR A 59 5.97 21.49 31.75
N GLN A 60 5.40 22.70 31.59
CA GLN A 60 4.40 22.96 30.56
C GLN A 60 4.97 22.76 29.15
N GLU A 61 6.18 23.25 28.89
CA GLU A 61 6.87 23.04 27.61
C GLU A 61 7.13 21.55 27.35
N PHE A 62 7.67 20.83 28.34
CA PHE A 62 7.88 19.38 28.24
C PHE A 62 6.58 18.62 28.00
N HIS A 63 5.51 18.96 28.72
CA HIS A 63 4.20 18.33 28.59
C HIS A 63 3.63 18.55 27.20
N ALA A 64 3.62 19.79 26.70
CA ALA A 64 3.13 20.13 25.37
C ALA A 64 3.94 19.43 24.27
N ALA A 65 5.27 19.38 24.40
CA ALA A 65 6.14 18.70 23.45
C ALA A 65 5.87 17.19 23.44
N THR A 66 5.80 16.57 24.62
CA THR A 66 5.50 15.13 24.76
C THR A 66 4.12 14.80 24.19
N TRP A 67 3.11 15.60 24.51
CA TRP A 67 1.76 15.43 24.00
C TRP A 67 1.75 15.44 22.48
N ARG A 68 2.34 16.46 21.86
CA ARG A 68 2.43 16.56 20.40
C ARG A 68 3.14 15.35 19.78
N ASN A 69 4.25 14.90 20.38
CA ASN A 69 4.97 13.72 19.91
C ASN A 69 4.11 12.44 19.96
N LEU A 70 3.31 12.27 21.02
CA LEU A 70 2.38 11.14 21.14
C LEU A 70 1.28 11.22 20.07
N GLN A 71 0.78 12.42 19.77
CA GLN A 71 -0.21 12.58 18.69
C GLN A 71 0.40 12.27 17.32
N TYR A 72 1.66 12.62 17.07
CA TYR A 72 2.36 12.21 15.85
C TYR A 72 2.55 10.70 15.77
N LEU A 73 3.01 10.07 16.86
CA LEU A 73 3.14 8.62 16.91
C LEU A 73 1.81 7.93 16.64
N ARG A 74 0.73 8.41 17.27
CA ARG A 74 -0.63 7.91 17.05
C ARG A 74 -1.04 8.00 15.58
N GLY A 75 -0.85 9.15 14.96
CA GLY A 75 -1.14 9.35 13.54
C GLY A 75 -0.32 8.44 12.64
N THR A 76 0.97 8.27 12.91
CA THR A 76 1.86 7.39 12.16
C THR A 76 1.44 5.93 12.25
N LEU A 77 1.06 5.45 13.45
CA LEU A 77 0.61 4.07 13.64
C LEU A 77 -0.68 3.77 12.88
N HIS A 78 -1.68 4.65 12.98
CA HIS A 78 -2.93 4.54 12.21
C HIS A 78 -2.69 4.62 10.70
N GLY A 79 -1.78 5.49 10.25
CA GLY A 79 -1.40 5.59 8.84
C GLY A 79 -0.75 4.32 8.31
N MET A 80 0.13 3.70 9.10
CA MET A 80 0.74 2.41 8.74
C MET A 80 -0.29 1.29 8.68
N GLU A 81 -1.17 1.17 9.67
CA GLU A 81 -2.24 0.16 9.67
C GLU A 81 -3.15 0.31 8.45
N ALA A 82 -3.61 1.53 8.16
CA ALA A 82 -4.44 1.81 6.99
C ALA A 82 -3.74 1.44 5.67
N SER A 83 -2.47 1.83 5.52
CA SER A 83 -1.69 1.50 4.30
C SER A 83 -1.51 -0.01 4.10
N LEU A 84 -1.38 -0.77 5.18
CA LEU A 84 -1.24 -2.22 5.13
C LEU A 84 -2.59 -2.90 4.86
N ALA A 85 -3.69 -2.34 5.40
CA ALA A 85 -5.03 -2.79 5.09
C ALA A 85 -5.36 -2.60 3.60
N GLU A 86 -4.99 -1.45 3.02
CA GLU A 86 -5.13 -1.18 1.59
C GLU A 86 -4.27 -2.14 0.75
N ALA A 87 -3.01 -2.38 1.15
CA ALA A 87 -2.13 -3.31 0.45
C ALA A 87 -2.63 -4.77 0.50
N ALA A 88 -3.24 -5.19 1.60
CA ALA A 88 -3.83 -6.52 1.74
C ALA A 88 -5.03 -6.74 0.81
N VAL A 89 -5.87 -5.72 0.61
CA VAL A 89 -7.01 -5.79 -0.32
C VAL A 89 -6.55 -5.73 -1.78
N GLY A 90 -5.70 -4.76 -2.12
CA GLY A 90 -5.26 -4.56 -3.50
C GLY A 90 -4.29 -5.63 -4.03
N GLY A 91 -3.51 -6.27 -3.15
CA GLY A 91 -2.58 -7.32 -3.53
C GLY A 91 -3.27 -8.61 -4.00
N GLY A 92 -4.35 -9.00 -3.34
CA GLY A 92 -5.12 -10.20 -3.73
C GLY A 92 -5.93 -9.99 -5.01
N GLU A 93 -6.61 -8.84 -5.12
CA GLU A 93 -7.41 -8.52 -6.31
C GLU A 93 -6.55 -8.37 -7.58
N ALA A 94 -5.36 -7.77 -7.46
CA ALA A 94 -4.45 -7.60 -8.59
C ALA A 94 -3.84 -8.92 -9.05
N ASP A 95 -3.49 -9.83 -8.13
CA ASP A 95 -2.97 -11.17 -8.49
C ASP A 95 -4.08 -12.07 -9.08
N ASP A 96 -5.31 -11.99 -8.57
CA ASP A 96 -6.46 -12.72 -9.12
C ASP A 96 -6.85 -12.20 -10.51
N GLU A 97 -6.83 -10.87 -10.72
CA GLU A 97 -7.06 -10.25 -12.03
C GLU A 97 -5.94 -10.63 -13.02
N ALA A 98 -4.68 -10.57 -12.60
CA ALA A 98 -3.54 -10.96 -13.42
C ALA A 98 -3.57 -12.46 -13.78
N THR A 99 -3.94 -13.32 -12.83
CA THR A 99 -4.10 -14.77 -13.03
C THR A 99 -5.24 -15.06 -14.00
N THR A 100 -6.37 -14.37 -13.85
CA THR A 100 -7.53 -14.52 -14.73
C THR A 100 -7.22 -14.02 -16.15
N ALA A 101 -6.54 -12.88 -16.28
CA ALA A 101 -6.11 -12.33 -17.56
C ALA A 101 -5.08 -13.24 -18.26
N PHE A 102 -4.13 -13.79 -17.51
CA PHE A 102 -3.16 -14.75 -18.04
C PHE A 102 -3.85 -16.04 -18.49
N ALA A 103 -4.77 -16.58 -17.68
CA ALA A 103 -5.58 -17.77 -18.01
C ALA A 103 -6.44 -17.54 -19.28
N ALA A 104 -7.05 -16.36 -19.43
CA ALA A 104 -7.79 -16.01 -20.63
C ALA A 104 -6.88 -15.96 -21.88
N ALA A 105 -5.69 -15.35 -21.76
CA ALA A 105 -4.73 -15.24 -22.85
C ALA A 105 -4.18 -16.61 -23.31
N THR A 106 -4.00 -17.58 -22.41
CA THR A 106 -3.60 -18.95 -22.81
C THR A 106 -4.74 -19.76 -23.41
N THR A 107 -6.01 -19.43 -23.11
CA THR A 107 -7.17 -20.15 -23.67
C THR A 107 -7.44 -19.75 -25.12
N GLU A 108 -7.10 -18.52 -25.52
CA GLU A 108 -7.17 -18.08 -26.93
C GLU A 108 -6.11 -18.75 -27.84
N VAL A 109 -5.04 -19.34 -27.28
CA VAL A 109 -3.92 -19.92 -28.04
C VAL A 109 -4.08 -21.42 -28.30
N ASP A 110 -4.92 -22.15 -27.55
CA ASP A 110 -5.15 -23.61 -27.73
C ASP A 110 -6.43 -23.95 -28.52
N GLY A 111 -7.03 -22.97 -29.20
CA GLY A 111 -8.08 -23.18 -30.20
C GLY A 111 -7.55 -23.82 -31.48
N GLY A 112 -6.98 -25.02 -31.39
CA GLY A 112 -6.49 -25.78 -32.54
C GLY A 112 -7.60 -26.19 -33.52
N THR A 113 -7.52 -25.63 -34.73
CA THR A 113 -7.80 -26.25 -36.04
C THR A 113 -8.98 -27.22 -36.15
N GLU A 114 -10.13 -26.76 -36.67
CA GLU A 114 -10.95 -27.50 -37.66
C GLU A 114 -11.76 -26.51 -38.52
N GLY A 115 -11.33 -26.30 -39.76
CA GLY A 115 -11.99 -25.37 -40.66
C GLY A 115 -11.17 -25.09 -41.90
N GLY A 116 -10.70 -26.16 -42.58
CA GLY A 116 -10.12 -26.04 -43.91
C GLY A 116 -11.13 -25.45 -44.89
N THR A 117 -11.15 -24.12 -45.02
CA THR A 117 -11.61 -23.51 -46.26
C THR A 117 -10.46 -23.61 -47.23
N VAL A 118 -10.45 -24.70 -47.99
CA VAL A 118 -9.75 -24.75 -49.28
C VAL A 118 -10.35 -23.64 -50.14
N LEU A 119 -9.73 -22.47 -50.12
CA LEU A 119 -9.89 -21.49 -51.20
C LEU A 119 -9.36 -22.18 -52.45
N GLY A 120 -10.29 -22.73 -53.24
CA GLY A 120 -10.06 -23.25 -54.57
C GLY A 120 -9.54 -22.14 -55.46
N GLY A 121 -8.24 -21.88 -55.39
CA GLY A 121 -7.48 -21.03 -56.27
C GLY A 121 -6.22 -21.79 -56.63
N ALA A 122 -6.33 -22.63 -57.66
CA ALA A 122 -5.22 -23.38 -58.21
C ALA A 122 -4.10 -22.42 -58.62
N LEU A 123 -2.96 -22.49 -57.93
CA LEU A 123 -1.68 -22.02 -58.42
C LEU A 123 -0.68 -23.12 -58.15
N SER A 124 -0.35 -23.84 -59.22
CA SER A 124 0.75 -24.77 -59.29
C SER A 124 2.05 -24.07 -58.88
N ASP A 125 2.85 -24.79 -58.09
CA ASP A 125 4.28 -24.55 -57.81
C ASP A 125 4.61 -23.85 -56.48
N GLY A 126 4.44 -24.59 -55.38
CA GLY A 126 5.55 -24.93 -54.48
C GLY A 126 6.33 -23.83 -53.75
N THR A 127 5.88 -22.57 -53.69
CA THR A 127 6.60 -21.52 -52.94
C THR A 127 5.68 -20.80 -51.96
N VAL A 128 5.94 -20.97 -50.66
CA VAL A 128 5.35 -20.12 -49.61
C VAL A 128 6.26 -18.92 -49.43
N ILE A 129 5.80 -17.74 -49.84
CA ILE A 129 6.42 -16.47 -49.46
C ILE A 129 5.87 -16.09 -48.09
N VAL A 130 6.73 -16.19 -47.07
CA VAL A 130 6.50 -15.52 -45.79
C VAL A 130 7.16 -14.15 -45.90
N ASP A 131 6.37 -13.11 -46.10
CA ASP A 131 6.84 -11.73 -45.88
C ASP A 131 6.31 -11.24 -44.53
N GLY A 132 7.21 -11.27 -43.55
CA GLY A 132 7.06 -10.50 -42.33
C GLY A 132 7.80 -9.18 -42.50
N SER A 133 7.10 -8.06 -42.39
CA SER A 133 7.73 -6.76 -42.16
C SER A 133 6.88 -5.92 -41.22
N ALA A 134 7.48 -5.62 -40.08
CA ALA A 134 6.99 -4.69 -39.07
C ALA A 134 7.24 -3.24 -39.52
N ALA A 135 6.36 -2.33 -39.11
CA ALA A 135 6.66 -1.20 -38.21
C ALA A 135 5.87 0.10 -38.53
N GLU A 136 5.54 0.78 -37.43
CA GLU A 136 5.36 2.23 -37.25
C GLU A 136 4.01 2.90 -37.54
N GLY A 137 3.34 3.33 -36.46
CA GLY A 137 3.27 4.76 -36.17
C GLY A 137 1.95 5.49 -36.44
N GLY A 138 1.41 6.10 -35.38
CA GLY A 138 0.81 7.44 -35.49
C GLY A 138 -0.73 7.53 -35.53
N SER A 139 -1.32 7.72 -34.36
CA SER A 139 -2.67 8.24 -34.16
C SER A 139 -2.81 9.66 -34.76
N ALA A 140 -3.91 9.92 -35.48
CA ALA A 140 -4.34 11.27 -35.83
C ALA A 140 -5.84 11.43 -35.51
N THR A 141 -6.11 12.10 -34.39
CA THR A 141 -7.43 12.62 -34.00
C THR A 141 -7.79 13.84 -34.84
N VAL A 142 -8.95 13.83 -35.49
CA VAL A 142 -9.59 15.04 -36.06
C VAL A 142 -10.63 15.54 -35.07
N PHE A 143 -10.41 16.75 -34.57
CA PHE A 143 -11.37 17.54 -33.78
C PHE A 143 -11.96 18.58 -34.74
N GLU A 144 -13.27 18.56 -34.98
CA GLU A 144 -14.00 19.68 -35.58
C GLU A 144 -14.73 20.45 -34.48
N ALA A 145 -14.70 21.78 -34.61
CA ALA A 145 -15.28 22.77 -33.72
C ALA A 145 -16.71 23.14 -34.13
#